data_AF-A0A750I1C0-F1
#
_entry.id   AF-A0A750I1C0-F1
#
_cell.length_a   1.000
_cell.length_b   1.000
_cell.length_c   1.000
_cell.angle_alpha   90.00
_cell.angle_beta   90.00
_cell.angle_gamma   90.00
#
_symmetry.space_group_name_H-M   'P 1'
#
loop_
_entity.id
_entity.type
_entity.pdbx_description
1 polymer ?
#
loop_
_entity_poly.entity_id
_entity_poly.type
_entity_poly.pdbx_seq_one_letter_code
_entity_poly.pdbx_strand_id
1 'polypeptide(L)'
;MENSDYKYNLQELLCLKKFSDTFNVFSSDEFCRAVVSWAEREVIAGVDSETLLIISSLGLDKTIDSYEVEKYLLIYQREMSIQEPSSRYSALVWLRLQLEQLIAASSAHEIECRLSFFTNYFLDYPPRAFACITNTLSSLYWELYDESIPVFNSRASEMSEAQLLAHIKDRLFPFYRILSNSDWIQILASASDSRSSQ
;
A
#
# COMPACT_ATOMS: atom_id res chain seq x y z
N MET A 1 1.24 18.26 16.81
CA MET A 1 0.77 17.26 15.85
C MET A 1 1.96 16.93 14.99
N GLU A 2 2.63 15.81 15.29
CA GLU A 2 3.70 15.30 14.43
C GLU A 2 3.08 14.94 13.09
N ASN A 3 3.49 15.64 12.04
CA ASN A 3 3.22 15.24 10.67
C ASN A 3 3.77 13.82 10.51
N SER A 4 2.87 12.84 10.40
CA SER A 4 3.25 11.61 9.72
C SER A 4 3.54 12.01 8.28
N ASP A 5 4.83 12.17 7.95
CA ASP A 5 5.30 12.49 6.60
C ASP A 5 4.67 11.49 5.62
N TYR A 6 3.60 11.89 4.92
CA TYR A 6 2.95 11.06 3.93
C TYR A 6 3.96 10.85 2.79
N LYS A 7 4.64 9.71 2.74
CA LYS A 7 5.73 9.43 1.77
C LYS A 7 5.27 9.18 0.33
N TYR A 8 3.97 9.15 0.09
CA TYR A 8 3.43 8.72 -1.19
C TYR A 8 3.64 9.76 -2.29
N ASN A 9 4.10 9.33 -3.45
CA ASN A 9 4.02 10.11 -4.67
C ASN A 9 2.62 10.04 -5.29
N LEU A 10 2.35 10.87 -6.29
CA LEU A 10 1.04 10.93 -6.95
C LEU A 10 0.57 9.57 -7.48
N GLN A 11 1.46 8.81 -8.13
CA GLN A 11 1.08 7.52 -8.71
C GLN A 11 0.65 6.53 -7.63
N GLU A 12 1.35 6.51 -6.49
CA GLU A 12 0.98 5.71 -5.33
C GLU A 12 -0.37 6.14 -4.75
N LEU A 13 -0.61 7.44 -4.61
CA LEU A 13 -1.89 7.97 -4.13
C LEU A 13 -3.06 7.54 -5.03
N LEU A 14 -2.91 7.65 -6.36
CA LEU A 14 -3.93 7.20 -7.30
C LEU A 14 -4.17 5.69 -7.21
N CYS A 15 -3.10 4.91 -7.06
CA CYS A 15 -3.20 3.46 -6.86
C CYS A 15 -3.94 3.12 -5.56
N LEU A 16 -3.61 3.79 -4.46
CA LEU A 16 -4.26 3.60 -3.16
C LEU A 16 -5.74 3.92 -3.23
N LYS A 17 -6.12 5.07 -3.82
CA LYS A 17 -7.53 5.42 -4.06
C LYS A 17 -8.25 4.32 -4.86
N LYS A 18 -7.66 3.92 -5.99
CA LYS A 18 -8.26 2.93 -6.89
C LYS A 18 -8.49 1.58 -6.23
N PHE A 19 -7.56 1.15 -5.38
CA PHE A 19 -7.69 -0.12 -4.67
C PHE A 19 -8.68 -0.02 -3.50
N SER A 20 -8.74 1.12 -2.82
CA SER A 20 -9.72 1.41 -1.77
C SER A 20 -11.16 1.46 -2.25
N ASP A 21 -11.42 1.79 -3.51
CA ASP A 21 -12.77 1.67 -4.10
C ASP A 21 -13.34 0.24 -3.98
N THR A 22 -12.47 -0.77 -3.91
CA THR A 22 -12.87 -2.18 -3.79
C THR A 22 -12.75 -2.71 -2.36
N PHE A 23 -11.66 -2.38 -1.65
CA PHE A 23 -11.32 -3.01 -0.36
C PHE A 23 -11.31 -2.06 0.83
N ASN A 24 -11.58 -0.76 0.62
CA ASN A 24 -11.61 0.27 1.65
C ASN A 24 -10.37 0.26 2.59
N VAL A 25 -9.18 0.10 2.00
CA VAL A 25 -7.90 -0.01 2.74
C VAL A 25 -7.25 1.33 3.08
N PHE A 26 -7.82 2.42 2.56
CA PHE A 26 -7.33 3.78 2.72
C PHE A 26 -8.56 4.68 2.76
N SER A 27 -8.81 5.31 3.91
CA SER A 27 -10.02 6.10 4.10
C SER A 27 -10.00 7.38 3.27
N SER A 28 -11.18 7.93 2.98
CA SER A 28 -11.29 9.20 2.24
C SER A 28 -10.55 10.35 2.93
N ASP A 29 -10.62 10.41 4.26
CA ASP A 29 -9.95 11.44 5.07
C ASP A 29 -8.42 11.28 5.05
N GLU A 30 -7.90 10.05 5.16
CA GLU A 30 -6.47 9.77 4.98
C GLU A 30 -5.99 10.11 3.55
N PHE A 31 -6.80 9.80 2.54
CA PHE A 31 -6.49 10.14 1.16
C PHE A 31 -6.40 11.64 0.95
N CYS A 32 -7.37 12.40 1.46
CA CYS A 32 -7.37 13.85 1.34
C CYS A 32 -6.14 14.47 1.99
N ARG A 33 -5.81 14.07 3.22
CA ARG A 33 -4.57 14.52 3.89
C ARG A 33 -3.32 14.18 3.09
N ALA A 34 -3.23 12.95 2.57
CA ALA A 34 -2.06 12.51 1.84
C ALA A 34 -1.87 13.26 0.51
N VAL A 35 -2.95 13.58 -0.21
CA VAL A 35 -2.92 14.41 -1.43
C VAL A 35 -2.49 15.83 -1.13
N VAL A 36 -3.04 16.46 -0.08
CA VAL A 36 -2.65 17.81 0.34
C VAL A 36 -1.17 17.85 0.71
N SER A 37 -0.71 16.94 1.57
CA SER A 37 0.71 16.87 1.94
C SER A 37 1.63 16.57 0.77
N TRP A 38 1.18 15.79 -0.22
CA TRP A 38 1.94 15.59 -1.46
C TRP A 38 2.04 16.89 -2.27
N ALA A 39 0.94 17.61 -2.48
CA ALA A 39 0.95 18.87 -3.21
C ALA A 39 1.84 19.93 -2.55
N GLU A 40 1.79 20.05 -1.22
CA GLU A 40 2.69 20.92 -0.45
C GLU A 40 4.16 20.61 -0.72
N ARG A 41 4.55 19.33 -0.76
CA ARG A 41 5.93 18.93 -1.06
C ARG A 41 6.36 19.29 -2.48
N GLU A 42 5.50 19.08 -3.47
CA GLU A 42 5.80 19.44 -4.86
C GLU A 42 5.97 20.96 -5.02
N VAL A 43 5.11 21.75 -4.36
CA VAL A 43 5.23 23.22 -4.33
C VAL A 43 6.55 23.65 -3.68
N ILE A 44 6.91 23.07 -2.53
CA ILE A 44 8.19 23.35 -1.84
C ILE A 44 9.39 22.95 -2.71
N ALA A 45 9.27 21.84 -3.46
CA ALA A 45 10.29 21.41 -4.42
C ALA A 45 10.41 22.32 -5.66
N GLY A 46 9.54 23.32 -5.79
CA GLY A 46 9.58 24.32 -6.86
C GLY A 46 8.79 23.95 -8.11
N VAL A 47 7.84 23.02 -8.02
CA VAL A 47 6.92 22.73 -9.14
C VAL A 47 5.96 23.90 -9.34
N ASP A 48 6.05 24.54 -10.49
CA ASP A 48 5.19 25.67 -10.85
C ASP A 48 3.86 25.17 -11.43
N SER A 49 2.85 25.02 -10.56
CA SER A 49 1.49 24.63 -10.94
C SER A 49 0.48 25.33 -10.04
N GLU A 50 -0.39 26.14 -10.65
CA GLU A 50 -1.50 26.81 -9.95
C GLU A 50 -2.42 25.79 -9.28
N THR A 51 -2.70 24.67 -9.96
CA THR A 51 -3.53 23.60 -9.40
C THR A 51 -2.90 22.96 -8.16
N LEU A 52 -1.58 22.75 -8.13
CA LEU A 52 -0.90 22.27 -6.92
C LEU A 52 -0.91 23.29 -5.79
N LEU A 53 -0.76 24.58 -6.11
CA LEU A 53 -0.89 25.66 -5.12
C LEU A 53 -2.27 25.63 -4.47
N ILE A 54 -3.34 25.48 -5.26
CA ILE A 54 -4.70 25.35 -4.74
C ILE A 54 -4.82 24.14 -3.83
N ILE A 55 -4.41 22.94 -4.27
CA ILE A 55 -4.49 21.72 -3.45
C ILE A 55 -3.71 21.88 -2.14
N SER A 56 -2.49 22.43 -2.20
CA SER A 56 -1.66 22.67 -1.01
C SER A 56 -2.32 23.64 -0.03
N SER A 57 -3.01 24.67 -0.54
CA SER A 57 -3.68 25.67 0.31
C SER A 57 -4.84 25.11 1.12
N LEU A 58 -5.46 24.00 0.69
CA LEU A 58 -6.51 23.31 1.44
C LEU A 58 -5.99 22.77 2.79
N GLY A 59 -4.68 22.58 2.94
CA GLY A 59 -4.05 22.23 4.22
C GLY A 59 -4.11 23.32 5.28
N LEU A 60 -4.43 24.56 4.89
CA LEU A 60 -4.61 25.69 5.81
C LEU A 60 -6.00 25.73 6.44
N ASP A 61 -6.95 24.99 5.88
CA ASP A 61 -8.31 24.94 6.40
C ASP A 61 -8.41 24.09 7.66
N LYS A 62 -9.40 24.41 8.51
CA LYS A 62 -9.65 23.63 9.74
C LYS A 62 -10.09 22.20 9.44
N THR A 63 -10.73 22.00 8.29
CA THR A 63 -11.24 20.73 7.80
C THR A 63 -10.99 20.68 6.30
N ILE A 64 -10.31 19.63 5.85
CA ILE A 64 -10.02 19.45 4.42
C ILE A 64 -11.31 19.04 3.72
N ASP A 65 -11.76 19.83 2.74
CA ASP A 65 -12.92 19.49 1.92
C ASP A 65 -12.53 18.42 0.88
N SER A 66 -13.02 17.20 1.09
CA SER A 66 -12.80 16.07 0.18
C SER A 66 -13.25 16.35 -1.26
N TYR A 67 -14.32 17.12 -1.46
CA TYR A 67 -14.81 17.44 -2.80
C TYR A 67 -13.84 18.35 -3.54
N GLU A 68 -13.27 19.34 -2.85
CA GLU A 68 -12.28 20.23 -3.45
C GLU A 68 -10.97 19.50 -3.76
N VAL A 69 -10.49 18.66 -2.84
CA VAL A 69 -9.31 17.83 -3.10
C VAL A 69 -9.50 16.98 -4.34
N GLU A 70 -10.61 16.25 -4.46
CA GLU A 70 -10.86 15.40 -5.62
C GLU A 70 -11.02 16.19 -6.92
N LYS A 71 -11.72 17.32 -6.87
CA LYS A 71 -11.91 18.21 -8.02
C LYS A 71 -10.58 18.72 -8.56
N TYR A 72 -9.74 19.30 -7.69
CA TYR A 72 -8.48 19.88 -8.13
C TYR A 72 -7.44 18.81 -8.49
N LEU A 73 -7.45 17.66 -7.81
CA LEU A 73 -6.64 16.51 -8.22
C LEU A 73 -7.00 16.04 -9.63
N LEU A 74 -8.29 15.98 -9.98
CA LEU A 74 -8.74 15.61 -11.32
C LEU A 74 -8.33 16.65 -12.38
N ILE A 75 -8.37 17.94 -12.05
CA ILE A 75 -7.88 19.01 -12.92
C ILE A 75 -6.39 18.82 -13.19
N TYR A 76 -5.58 18.62 -12.14
CA TYR A 76 -4.15 18.40 -12.26
C TYR A 76 -3.81 17.19 -13.12
N GLN A 77 -4.53 16.08 -12.92
CA GLN A 77 -4.36 14.87 -13.74
C GLN A 77 -4.58 15.15 -15.23
N ARG A 78 -5.58 15.97 -15.57
CA ARG A 78 -5.87 16.34 -16.97
C ARG A 78 -4.79 17.25 -17.54
N GLU A 79 -4.35 18.25 -16.79
CA GLU A 79 -3.29 19.20 -17.19
C GLU A 79 -2.00 18.44 -17.51
N MET A 80 -1.64 17.48 -16.66
CA MET A 80 -0.42 16.69 -16.79
C MET A 80 -0.58 15.43 -17.66
N SER A 81 -1.75 15.22 -18.27
CA SER A 81 -2.07 14.04 -19.09
C SER A 81 -1.83 12.70 -18.38
N ILE A 82 -2.02 12.68 -17.06
CA ILE A 82 -1.82 11.51 -16.21
C ILE A 82 -2.94 10.52 -16.46
N GLN A 83 -2.56 9.27 -16.68
CA GLN A 83 -3.50 8.17 -16.87
C GLN A 83 -3.87 7.53 -15.54
N GLU A 84 -5.15 7.21 -15.37
CA GLU A 84 -5.63 6.47 -14.21
C GLU A 84 -5.03 5.06 -14.16
N PRO A 85 -4.50 4.60 -13.01
CA PRO A 85 -3.94 3.27 -12.90
C PRO A 85 -5.02 2.20 -12.99
N SER A 86 -4.67 1.06 -13.60
CA SER A 86 -5.57 -0.11 -13.64
C SER A 86 -5.71 -0.74 -12.26
N SER A 87 -6.86 -1.35 -11.94
CA SER A 87 -7.07 -2.00 -10.64
C SER A 87 -6.02 -3.07 -10.32
N ARG A 88 -5.56 -3.81 -11.34
CA ARG A 88 -4.52 -4.84 -11.19
C ARG A 88 -3.16 -4.23 -10.83
N TYR A 89 -2.79 -3.13 -11.48
CA TYR A 89 -1.56 -2.39 -11.17
C TYR A 89 -1.64 -1.80 -9.76
N SER A 90 -2.77 -1.18 -9.43
CA SER A 90 -3.03 -0.57 -8.12
C SER A 90 -2.93 -1.58 -6.97
N ALA A 91 -3.43 -2.80 -7.16
CA ALA A 91 -3.32 -3.86 -6.16
C ALA A 91 -1.87 -4.25 -5.87
N LEU A 92 -1.03 -4.36 -6.91
CA LEU A 92 0.39 -4.67 -6.74
C LEU A 92 1.16 -3.52 -6.10
N VAL A 93 0.83 -2.26 -6.43
CA VAL A 93 1.41 -1.09 -5.76
C VAL A 93 1.03 -1.05 -4.28
N TRP A 94 -0.24 -1.25 -3.94
CA TRP A 94 -0.67 -1.35 -2.55
C TRP A 94 0.07 -2.47 -1.82
N LEU A 95 0.20 -3.65 -2.44
CA LEU A 95 0.89 -4.78 -1.84
C LEU A 95 2.38 -4.49 -1.59
N ARG A 96 3.06 -3.81 -2.53
CA ARG A 96 4.44 -3.34 -2.32
C ARG A 96 4.54 -2.47 -1.07
N LEU A 97 3.63 -1.51 -0.89
CA LEU A 97 3.63 -0.63 0.27
C LEU A 97 3.40 -1.40 1.58
N GLN A 98 2.57 -2.43 1.58
CA GLN A 98 2.40 -3.30 2.74
C GLN A 98 3.66 -4.11 3.05
N LEU A 99 4.34 -4.64 2.02
CA LEU A 99 5.62 -5.33 2.19
C LEU A 99 6.70 -4.40 2.74
N GLU A 100 6.76 -3.15 2.26
CA GLU A 100 7.67 -2.14 2.77
C GLU A 100 7.47 -1.90 4.25
N GLN A 101 6.21 -1.74 4.69
CA GLN A 101 5.85 -1.54 6.09
C GLN A 101 6.18 -2.77 6.96
N LEU A 102 5.94 -3.98 6.46
CA LEU A 102 6.31 -5.22 7.16
C LEU A 102 7.83 -5.38 7.30
N ILE A 103 8.60 -5.02 6.27
CA ILE A 103 10.07 -5.08 6.29
C ILE A 103 10.67 -4.00 7.21
N ALA A 104 10.01 -2.84 7.29
CA ALA A 104 10.41 -1.72 8.13
C ALA A 104 9.82 -1.78 9.54
N ALA A 105 9.05 -2.82 9.87
CA ALA A 105 8.43 -2.99 11.17
C ALA A 105 9.48 -2.95 12.28
N SER A 106 9.10 -2.34 13.41
CA SER A 106 10.01 -2.08 14.53
C SER A 106 9.80 -3.02 15.72
N SER A 107 8.73 -3.80 15.70
CA SER A 107 8.37 -4.69 16.80
C SER A 107 7.63 -5.95 16.33
N ALA A 108 7.66 -6.98 17.18
CA ALA A 108 6.91 -8.23 16.96
C ALA A 108 5.38 -8.01 16.87
N HIS A 109 4.86 -7.09 17.70
CA HIS A 109 3.43 -6.76 17.71
C HIS A 109 3.00 -6.08 16.40
N GLU A 110 3.82 -5.17 15.87
CA GLU A 110 3.54 -4.54 14.58
C GLU A 110 3.47 -5.56 13.44
N ILE A 111 4.40 -6.52 13.42
CA ILE A 111 4.39 -7.62 12.44
C ILE A 111 3.09 -8.41 12.53
N GLU A 112 2.71 -8.83 13.74
CA GLU A 112 1.52 -9.64 13.98
C GLU A 112 0.25 -8.92 13.49
N CYS A 113 0.06 -7.67 13.93
CA CYS A 113 -1.10 -6.88 13.52
C CYS A 113 -1.19 -6.75 12.00
N ARG A 114 -0.07 -6.47 11.32
CA ARG A 114 -0.03 -6.31 9.87
C ARG A 114 -0.26 -7.61 9.12
N LEU A 115 0.34 -8.71 9.57
CA LEU A 115 0.16 -10.03 8.96
C LEU A 115 -1.27 -10.55 9.16
N SER A 116 -1.89 -10.27 10.31
CA SER A 116 -3.26 -10.71 10.61
C SER A 116 -4.28 -10.19 9.59
N PHE A 117 -4.05 -9.02 9.00
CA PHE A 117 -4.89 -8.43 7.96
C PHE A 117 -5.04 -9.33 6.72
N PHE A 118 -3.97 -10.06 6.36
CA PHE A 118 -3.95 -10.92 5.18
C PHE A 118 -4.67 -12.26 5.36
N THR A 119 -5.11 -12.60 6.57
CA THR A 119 -5.77 -13.89 6.85
C THR A 119 -7.22 -13.95 6.37
N ASN A 120 -7.87 -12.79 6.21
CA ASN A 120 -9.31 -12.71 6.00
C ASN A 120 -9.71 -12.38 4.55
N TYR A 121 -8.77 -11.92 3.72
CA TYR A 121 -9.07 -11.30 2.42
C TYR A 121 -8.05 -11.74 1.34
N PHE A 122 -8.39 -11.53 0.06
CA PHE A 122 -7.48 -11.58 -1.11
C PHE A 122 -7.13 -12.92 -1.78
N LEU A 123 -7.61 -14.07 -1.27
CA LEU A 123 -7.22 -15.42 -1.74
C LEU A 123 -7.22 -15.61 -3.27
N ASP A 124 -8.14 -14.95 -3.99
CA ASP A 124 -8.31 -15.08 -5.44
C ASP A 124 -8.34 -13.73 -6.19
N TYR A 125 -7.89 -12.63 -5.57
CA TYR A 125 -7.96 -11.32 -6.25
C TYR A 125 -6.88 -11.19 -7.34
N PRO A 126 -7.24 -10.84 -8.59
CA PRO A 126 -6.28 -10.68 -9.66
C PRO A 126 -5.40 -9.43 -9.47
N PRO A 127 -4.15 -9.44 -9.96
CA PRO A 127 -3.51 -10.48 -10.76
C PRO A 127 -3.03 -11.66 -9.92
N ARG A 128 -2.79 -12.83 -10.53
CA ARG A 128 -2.28 -14.03 -9.83
C ARG A 128 -1.07 -13.78 -8.92
N ALA A 129 -0.18 -12.87 -9.30
CA ALA A 129 0.96 -12.49 -8.47
C ALA A 129 0.55 -11.88 -7.13
N PHE A 130 -0.51 -11.05 -7.13
CA PHE A 130 -1.10 -10.49 -5.92
C PHE A 130 -1.61 -11.59 -5.00
N ALA A 131 -2.52 -12.44 -5.49
CA ALA A 131 -3.07 -13.58 -4.74
C ALA A 131 -1.96 -14.51 -4.19
N CYS A 132 -0.94 -14.80 -5.00
CA CYS A 132 0.18 -15.64 -4.58
C CYS A 132 0.95 -15.05 -3.39
N ILE A 133 1.24 -13.74 -3.43
CA ILE A 133 1.99 -13.06 -2.38
C ILE A 133 1.12 -12.91 -1.13
N THR A 134 -0.16 -12.53 -1.26
CA THR A 134 -1.07 -12.43 -0.11
C THR A 134 -1.29 -13.78 0.57
N ASN A 135 -1.37 -14.88 -0.19
CA ASN A 135 -1.43 -16.22 0.38
C ASN A 135 -0.14 -16.61 1.12
N THR A 136 1.01 -16.14 0.62
CA THR A 136 2.30 -16.31 1.32
C THR A 136 2.30 -15.54 2.64
N LEU A 137 1.79 -14.31 2.66
CA LEU A 137 1.66 -13.50 3.87
C LEU A 137 0.69 -14.13 4.89
N SER A 138 -0.46 -14.61 4.41
CA SER A 138 -1.41 -15.34 5.25
C SER A 138 -0.80 -16.62 5.83
N SER A 139 -0.10 -17.40 5.02
CA SER A 139 0.58 -18.61 5.48
C SER A 139 1.67 -18.29 6.50
N LEU A 140 2.40 -17.19 6.32
CA LEU A 140 3.42 -16.73 7.25
C LEU A 140 2.82 -16.30 8.59
N TYR A 141 1.63 -15.68 8.60
CA TYR A 141 0.90 -15.40 9.83
C TYR A 141 0.64 -16.69 10.62
N TRP A 142 0.03 -17.69 9.97
CA TRP A 142 -0.27 -18.96 10.64
C TRP A 142 1.00 -19.72 11.04
N GLU A 143 2.06 -19.72 10.23
CA GLU A 143 3.35 -20.34 10.59
C GLU A 143 3.94 -19.75 11.89
N LEU A 144 3.75 -18.45 12.12
CA LEU A 144 4.36 -17.72 13.23
C LEU A 144 3.47 -17.63 14.47
N TYR A 145 2.15 -17.46 14.28
CA TYR A 145 1.19 -17.06 15.29
C TYR A 145 -0.02 -18.01 15.41
N ASP A 146 -0.01 -19.17 14.76
CA ASP A 146 -1.08 -20.17 14.96
C ASP A 146 -1.03 -20.73 16.39
N GLU A 147 -1.89 -20.17 17.24
CA GLU A 147 -2.12 -20.59 18.63
C GLU A 147 -3.27 -21.62 18.75
N SER A 148 -3.73 -22.22 17.64
CA SER A 148 -4.86 -23.17 17.65
C SER A 148 -4.62 -24.42 18.52
N ILE A 149 -3.40 -24.65 19.00
CA ILE A 149 -3.07 -25.66 19.99
C ILE A 149 -2.56 -24.98 21.27
N PRO A 150 -3.39 -24.87 22.33
CA PRO A 150 -3.08 -24.15 23.58
C PRO A 150 -1.86 -24.66 24.38
N VAL A 151 -1.21 -25.72 23.91
CA VAL A 151 -0.11 -26.41 24.59
C VAL A 151 1.25 -26.05 23.98
N PHE A 152 1.28 -25.41 22.80
CA PHE A 152 2.50 -25.00 22.13
C PHE A 152 2.60 -23.48 22.08
N ASN A 153 3.75 -22.97 22.50
CA ASN A 153 4.14 -21.59 22.27
C ASN A 153 4.16 -21.32 20.75
N SER A 154 3.65 -20.17 20.32
CA SER A 154 3.73 -19.77 18.91
C SER A 154 5.19 -19.70 18.48
N ARG A 155 5.51 -20.04 17.22
CA ARG A 155 6.90 -20.02 16.74
C ARG A 155 7.53 -18.65 16.89
N ALA A 156 6.75 -17.58 16.76
CA ALA A 156 7.19 -16.22 17.03
C ALA A 156 7.66 -16.03 18.48
N SER A 157 7.00 -16.64 19.47
CA SER A 157 7.36 -16.53 20.89
C SER A 157 8.63 -17.29 21.28
N GLU A 158 9.07 -18.25 20.45
CA GLU A 158 10.36 -18.94 20.60
C GLU A 158 11.53 -18.13 20.00
N MET A 159 11.24 -17.10 19.20
CA MET A 159 12.23 -16.24 18.57
C MET A 159 12.43 -14.98 19.42
N SER A 160 13.67 -14.50 19.49
CA SER A 160 13.88 -13.11 19.95
C SER A 160 13.32 -12.14 18.91
N GLU A 161 12.94 -10.94 19.35
CA GLU A 161 12.38 -9.92 18.46
C GLU A 161 13.30 -9.62 17.25
N ALA A 162 14.60 -9.51 17.48
CA ALA A 162 15.57 -9.32 16.41
C ALA A 162 15.60 -10.48 15.39
N GLN A 163 15.44 -11.73 15.86
CA GLN A 163 15.35 -12.89 14.97
C GLN A 163 14.05 -12.88 14.17
N LEU A 164 12.93 -12.50 14.78
CA LEU A 164 11.64 -12.39 14.10
C LEU A 164 11.67 -11.31 13.02
N LEU A 165 12.16 -10.11 13.34
CA LEU A 165 12.30 -9.00 12.38
C LEU A 165 13.20 -9.40 11.20
N ALA A 166 14.34 -10.04 11.47
CA ALA A 166 15.24 -10.54 10.43
C ALA A 166 14.54 -11.61 9.56
N HIS A 167 13.79 -12.52 10.17
CA HIS A 167 13.06 -13.57 9.45
C HIS A 167 12.00 -12.99 8.50
N ILE A 168 11.20 -12.03 8.97
CA ILE A 168 10.21 -11.33 8.13
C ILE A 168 10.91 -10.65 6.96
N LYS A 169 11.99 -9.91 7.23
CA LYS A 169 12.74 -9.22 6.20
C LYS A 169 13.28 -10.18 5.14
N ASP A 170 13.93 -11.27 5.55
CA ASP A 170 14.52 -12.25 4.63
C ASP A 170 13.45 -12.93 3.76
N ARG A 171 12.28 -13.23 4.33
CA ARG A 171 11.15 -13.84 3.61
C ARG A 171 10.50 -12.88 2.61
N LEU A 172 10.33 -11.62 2.99
CA LEU A 172 9.50 -10.67 2.22
C LEU A 172 10.32 -9.82 1.23
N PHE A 173 11.61 -9.63 1.47
CA PHE A 173 12.47 -8.78 0.65
C PHE A 173 12.51 -9.18 -0.84
N PRO A 174 12.52 -10.48 -1.23
CA PRO A 174 12.47 -10.85 -2.64
C PRO A 174 11.21 -10.35 -3.36
N PHE A 175 10.04 -10.45 -2.72
CA PHE A 175 8.78 -9.95 -3.27
C PHE A 175 8.76 -8.43 -3.33
N TYR A 176 9.20 -7.76 -2.26
CA TYR A 176 9.34 -6.32 -2.24
C TYR A 176 10.24 -5.83 -3.38
N ARG A 177 11.41 -6.45 -3.57
CA ARG A 177 12.34 -6.10 -4.65
C ARG A 177 11.73 -6.24 -6.04
N ILE A 178 10.95 -7.30 -6.28
CA ILE A 178 10.25 -7.51 -7.56
C ILE A 178 9.21 -6.40 -7.77
N LEU A 179 8.38 -6.12 -6.76
CA LEU A 179 7.36 -5.10 -6.88
C LEU A 179 7.94 -3.68 -6.89
N SER A 180 9.11 -3.42 -6.31
CA SER A 180 9.74 -2.10 -6.39
C SER A 180 10.30 -1.75 -7.77
N ASN A 181 10.28 -2.69 -8.72
CA ASN A 181 10.63 -2.42 -10.11
C ASN A 181 9.36 -2.18 -10.95
N SER A 182 9.28 -1.00 -11.57
CA SER A 182 8.12 -0.57 -12.37
C SER A 182 7.81 -1.50 -13.54
N ASP A 183 8.83 -1.99 -14.24
CA ASP A 183 8.66 -2.86 -15.40
C ASP A 183 8.05 -4.20 -14.98
N TRP A 184 8.53 -4.74 -13.85
CA TRP A 184 7.98 -5.97 -13.28
C TRP A 184 6.53 -5.81 -12.83
N ILE A 185 6.16 -4.72 -12.14
CA ILE A 185 4.74 -4.49 -11.79
C ILE A 185 3.89 -4.44 -13.06
N GLN A 186 4.31 -3.73 -14.10
CA GLN A 186 3.53 -3.62 -15.35
C GLN A 186 3.32 -4.99 -16.01
N ILE A 187 4.36 -5.82 -16.08
CA ILE A 187 4.28 -7.18 -16.61
C ILE A 187 3.32 -8.03 -15.75
N LEU A 188 3.45 -7.98 -14.43
CA LEU A 188 2.63 -8.77 -13.51
C LEU A 188 1.16 -8.32 -13.50
N ALA A 189 0.89 -7.02 -13.69
CA ALA A 189 -0.46 -6.47 -13.79
C ALA A 189 -1.15 -6.82 -15.11
N SER A 190 -0.39 -6.87 -16.21
CA SER A 190 -0.89 -7.17 -17.55
C SER A 190 -0.97 -8.67 -17.86
N ALA A 191 -0.29 -9.52 -17.08
CA ALA A 191 -0.39 -10.96 -17.21
C ALA A 191 -1.86 -11.40 -17.10
N SER A 192 -2.42 -11.89 -18.21
CA SER A 192 -3.73 -12.54 -18.22
C SER A 192 -3.67 -13.81 -17.39
N ASP A 193 -4.71 -14.09 -16.61
CA ASP A 193 -4.89 -15.38 -15.96
C ASP A 193 -5.15 -16.41 -17.06
N SER A 194 -4.09 -16.98 -17.63
CA SER A 194 -4.15 -17.99 -18.67
C SER A 194 -4.61 -19.32 -18.09
N ARG A 195 -5.88 -19.39 -17.66
CA ARG A 195 -6.68 -20.59 -17.44
C ARG A 195 -8.17 -20.26 -17.65
N SER A 196 -8.52 -19.93 -18.88
CA SER A 196 -9.83 -20.33 -19.40
C SER A 196 -9.79 -21.85 -19.63
N SER A 197 -10.56 -22.56 -18.81
CA SER A 197 -11.16 -23.88 -19.03
C SER A 197 -10.46 -24.86 -19.98
N GLN A 198 -9.89 -25.94 -19.41
CA GLN A 198 -9.92 -27.27 -20.01
C GLN A 198 -10.43 -28.26 -18.95
#